data_AF-A0A7C6ASE3-F1
#
_entry.id   AF-A0A7C6ASE3-F1
#
_cell.length_a   1.000
_cell.length_b   1.000
_cell.length_c   1.000
_cell.angle_alpha   90.00
_cell.angle_beta   90.00
_cell.angle_gamma   90.00
#
_symmetry.space_group_name_H-M   'P 1'
#
loop_
_entity.id
_entity.type
_entity.pdbx_description
1 polymer ?
#
loop_
_entity_poly.entity_id
_entity_poly.type
_entity_poly.pdbx_seq_one_letter_code
_entity_poly.pdbx_strand_id
1 'polypeptide(L)'
;MTKVRTRSVTHGVAVQVGRTEDEEFLPHPGGRKVIASRLVLIVERSQRNLDLLQGALAKEGIEAIGAHSTESLEEVLSRTEVALVLIDLSGLDERVWEGCERLRTAGVPFVVISPRQSADVYRASAVHGARGVLVKPLAVRELLAVVKGLLGGD
;
A
#
# COMPACT_ATOMS: atom_id res chain seq x y z
N MET A 1 -47.97 26.68 -21.79
CA MET A 1 -49.04 25.75 -22.23
C MET A 1 -48.83 24.45 -21.46
N THR A 2 -49.47 24.31 -20.28
CA THR A 2 -50.63 23.42 -20.04
C THR A 2 -50.21 21.94 -20.09
N LYS A 3 -50.22 21.16 -19.00
CA LYS A 3 -51.42 20.82 -18.22
C LYS A 3 -51.06 20.18 -16.87
N VAL A 4 -51.61 20.74 -15.79
CA VAL A 4 -51.74 20.10 -14.47
C VAL A 4 -52.80 19.00 -14.58
N ARG A 5 -52.57 17.84 -13.94
CA ARG A 5 -53.62 16.85 -13.65
C ARG A 5 -53.58 16.48 -12.17
N THR A 6 -54.52 17.03 -11.43
CA THR A 6 -54.93 16.60 -10.09
C THR A 6 -55.93 15.47 -10.23
N ARG A 7 -55.73 14.37 -9.47
CA ARG A 7 -56.81 13.49 -9.02
C ARG A 7 -56.53 13.06 -7.58
N SER A 8 -57.41 13.50 -6.69
CA SER A 8 -57.62 12.93 -5.37
C SER A 8 -58.62 11.77 -5.50
N VAL A 9 -58.56 10.76 -4.61
CA VAL A 9 -59.69 10.15 -3.87
C VAL A 9 -59.33 8.77 -3.27
N THR A 10 -59.58 8.68 -1.95
CA THR A 10 -59.94 7.54 -1.06
C THR A 10 -58.94 6.47 -0.59
N HIS A 11 -58.97 6.34 0.74
CA HIS A 11 -58.67 5.21 1.62
C HIS A 11 -58.83 3.81 1.00
N GLY A 12 -57.78 3.01 1.12
CA GLY A 12 -57.80 1.56 0.92
C GLY A 12 -56.45 0.98 1.31
N VAL A 13 -56.41 0.21 2.40
CA VAL A 13 -55.25 -0.58 2.80
C VAL A 13 -55.00 -1.64 1.73
N ALA A 14 -53.81 -1.62 1.13
CA ALA A 14 -53.28 -2.72 0.35
C ALA A 14 -51.86 -3.01 0.84
N VAL A 15 -51.74 -4.07 1.64
CA VAL A 15 -50.46 -4.71 1.95
C VAL A 15 -50.02 -5.44 0.68
N GLN A 16 -48.84 -5.09 0.15
CA GLN A 16 -48.17 -5.92 -0.84
C GLN A 16 -46.72 -6.14 -0.41
N VAL A 17 -46.42 -7.43 -0.30
CA VAL A 17 -45.19 -8.02 0.23
C VAL A 17 -44.09 -7.96 -0.84
N GLY A 18 -42.92 -7.45 -0.43
CA GLY A 18 -41.58 -7.88 -0.83
C GLY A 18 -41.22 -7.92 -2.32
N ARG A 19 -40.33 -7.02 -2.73
CA ARG A 19 -39.18 -7.33 -3.60
C ARG A 19 -38.07 -6.32 -3.27
N THR A 20 -36.90 -6.86 -2.95
CA THR A 20 -35.65 -6.14 -2.76
C THR A 20 -35.25 -5.52 -4.08
N GLU A 21 -35.24 -4.20 -4.17
CA GLU A 21 -34.62 -3.47 -5.27
C GLU A 21 -33.44 -2.71 -4.70
N ASP A 22 -32.29 -3.01 -5.29
CA ASP A 22 -30.97 -2.54 -4.94
C ASP A 22 -30.96 -1.00 -4.88
N GLU A 23 -30.70 -0.44 -3.70
CA GLU A 23 -30.42 0.99 -3.58
C GLU A 23 -29.11 1.30 -4.29
N GLU A 24 -29.27 1.82 -5.50
CA GLU A 24 -28.27 2.45 -6.32
C GLU A 24 -27.55 3.54 -5.51
N PHE A 25 -26.32 3.23 -5.09
CA PHE A 25 -25.47 4.06 -4.26
C PHE A 25 -25.06 5.34 -5.02
N LEU A 26 -25.86 6.39 -4.90
CA LEU A 26 -25.48 7.73 -5.35
C LEU A 26 -24.48 8.35 -4.36
N PRO A 27 -23.28 8.77 -4.80
CA PRO A 27 -22.29 9.36 -3.90
C PRO A 27 -22.79 10.71 -3.35
N HIS A 28 -22.90 10.79 -2.04
CA HIS A 28 -23.24 12.01 -1.31
C HIS A 28 -22.05 12.99 -1.31
N PRO A 29 -22.30 14.31 -1.46
CA PRO A 29 -21.27 15.35 -1.40
C PRO A 29 -20.86 15.61 0.05
N GLY A 30 -20.04 14.72 0.57
CA GLY A 30 -19.49 14.76 1.93
C GLY A 30 -18.29 13.84 1.97
N GLY A 31 -17.28 14.14 1.15
CA GLY A 31 -16.14 13.28 0.88
C GLY A 31 -15.41 12.89 2.16
N ARG A 32 -15.67 11.68 2.66
CA ARG A 32 -14.61 10.89 3.28
C ARG A 32 -13.53 10.78 2.21
N LYS A 33 -12.39 11.43 2.44
CA LYS A 33 -11.17 11.19 1.67
C LYS A 33 -11.02 9.68 1.59
N VAL A 34 -11.19 9.10 0.40
CA VAL A 34 -10.78 7.72 0.14
C VAL A 34 -9.29 7.75 0.45
N ILE A 35 -8.91 7.23 1.62
CA ILE A 35 -7.51 7.13 1.95
C ILE A 35 -7.02 6.04 1.01
N ALA A 36 -6.38 6.45 -0.09
CA ALA A 36 -5.71 5.53 -0.99
C ALA A 36 -4.93 4.54 -0.11
N SER A 37 -5.24 3.26 -0.27
CA SER A 37 -4.69 2.19 0.55
C SER A 37 -3.17 2.30 0.57
N ARG A 38 -2.59 2.63 1.73
CA ARG A 38 -1.15 2.84 1.89
C ARG A 38 -0.46 1.50 2.14
N LEU A 39 -0.59 0.58 1.19
CA LEU A 39 -0.05 -0.76 1.32
C LEU A 39 1.48 -0.73 1.14
N VAL A 40 2.21 -1.24 2.14
CA VAL A 40 3.67 -1.38 2.10
C VAL A 40 4.04 -2.83 1.81
N LEU A 41 4.91 -3.06 0.83
CA LEU A 41 5.51 -4.38 0.61
C LEU A 41 6.85 -4.46 1.34
N ILE A 42 7.09 -5.53 2.08
CA ILE A 42 8.33 -5.80 2.80
C ILE A 42 9.00 -7.04 2.20
N VAL A 43 10.18 -6.88 1.63
CA VAL A 43 11.03 -7.99 1.19
C VAL A 43 12.00 -8.34 2.32
N GLU A 44 11.73 -9.43 3.03
CA GLU A 44 12.49 -9.87 4.21
C GLU A 44 12.43 -11.41 4.31
N ARG A 45 13.60 -12.04 4.45
CA ARG A 45 13.73 -13.51 4.48
C ARG A 45 13.37 -14.10 5.85
N SER A 46 13.57 -13.34 6.92
CA SER A 46 13.24 -13.76 8.28
C SER A 46 11.77 -13.51 8.56
N GLN A 47 10.96 -14.58 8.61
CA GLN A 47 9.55 -14.49 8.99
C GLN A 47 9.35 -13.70 10.29
N ARG A 48 10.22 -13.94 11.28
CA ARG A 48 10.19 -13.22 12.56
C ARG A 48 10.33 -11.71 12.38
N ASN A 49 11.28 -11.26 11.54
CA ASN A 49 11.49 -9.84 11.31
C ASN A 49 10.32 -9.24 10.52
N LEU A 50 9.82 -9.97 9.52
CA LEU A 50 8.66 -9.59 8.75
C LEU A 50 7.43 -9.37 9.67
N ASP A 51 7.13 -10.34 10.54
CA ASP A 51 6.03 -10.25 11.51
C ASP A 51 6.18 -9.03 12.43
N LEU A 52 7.41 -8.77 12.91
CA LEU A 52 7.72 -7.62 13.75
C LEU A 52 7.48 -6.30 13.03
N LEU A 53 7.91 -6.19 11.77
CA LEU A 53 7.75 -4.98 10.95
C LEU A 53 6.29 -4.76 10.57
N GLN A 54 5.57 -5.80 10.15
CA GLN A 54 4.14 -5.74 9.87
C GLN A 54 3.35 -5.33 11.11
N GLY A 55 3.65 -5.93 12.27
CA GLY A 55 3.02 -5.55 13.53
C GLY A 55 3.32 -4.11 13.95
N ALA A 56 4.52 -3.59 13.66
CA ALA A 56 4.87 -2.20 13.92
C ALA A 56 4.11 -1.23 13.01
N LEU A 57 4.01 -1.53 11.70
CA LEU A 57 3.28 -0.71 10.73
C LEU A 57 1.77 -0.75 10.98
N ALA A 58 1.21 -1.91 11.33
CA ALA A 58 -0.20 -2.07 11.64
C ALA A 58 -0.64 -1.22 12.86
N LYS A 59 0.22 -1.09 13.88
CA LYS A 59 -0.02 -0.18 15.03
C LYS A 59 -0.13 1.28 14.62
N GLU A 60 0.44 1.64 13.47
CA GLU A 60 0.39 2.98 12.88
C GLU A 60 -0.73 3.12 11.84
N GLY A 61 -1.60 2.10 11.68
CA GLY A 61 -2.66 2.07 10.68
C GLY A 61 -2.16 1.90 9.24
N ILE A 62 -0.92 1.41 9.07
CA ILE A 62 -0.32 1.16 7.76
C ILE A 62 -0.40 -0.34 7.49
N GLU A 63 -1.07 -0.70 6.40
CA GLU A 63 -1.15 -2.09 5.95
C GLU A 63 0.18 -2.51 5.32
N ALA A 64 0.61 -3.74 5.59
CA ALA A 64 1.83 -4.28 5.02
C ALA A 64 1.70 -5.75 4.66
N ILE A 65 2.27 -6.13 3.51
CA ILE A 65 2.39 -7.51 3.03
C ILE A 65 3.86 -7.89 2.87
N GLY A 66 4.14 -9.19 2.91
CA GLY A 66 5.49 -9.73 2.87
C GLY A 66 5.84 -10.45 1.57
N ALA A 67 7.11 -10.36 1.20
CA ALA A 67 7.79 -11.15 0.19
C ALA A 67 9.10 -11.70 0.79
N HIS A 68 9.52 -12.89 0.40
CA HIS A 68 10.70 -13.57 0.96
C HIS A 68 11.87 -13.68 -0.03
N SER A 69 11.67 -13.25 -1.26
CA SER A 69 12.66 -13.27 -2.33
C SER A 69 12.36 -12.21 -3.38
N THR A 70 13.34 -11.97 -4.26
CA THR A 70 13.18 -11.11 -5.44
C THR A 70 12.02 -11.61 -6.31
N GLU A 71 11.88 -12.92 -6.55
CA GLU A 71 10.79 -13.47 -7.36
C GLU A 71 9.41 -13.20 -6.74
N SER A 72 9.27 -13.36 -5.42
CA SER A 72 8.01 -13.06 -4.74
C SER A 72 7.68 -11.56 -4.73
N LEU A 73 8.69 -10.68 -4.75
CA LEU A 73 8.50 -9.25 -4.96
C LEU A 73 7.83 -9.00 -6.32
N GLU A 74 8.33 -9.63 -7.38
CA GLU A 74 7.78 -9.47 -8.72
C GLU A 74 6.35 -10.01 -8.85
N GLU A 75 6.08 -11.17 -8.25
CA GLU A 75 4.75 -11.75 -8.23
C GLU A 75 3.75 -10.81 -7.56
N VAL A 76 4.09 -10.26 -6.40
CA VAL A 76 3.22 -9.32 -5.68
C VAL A 76 2.97 -8.07 -6.52
N LEU A 77 4.01 -7.46 -7.08
CA LEU A 77 3.87 -6.24 -7.90
C LEU A 77 3.01 -6.46 -9.15
N SER A 78 2.93 -7.69 -9.66
CA SER A 78 2.08 -8.02 -10.81
C SER A 78 0.58 -8.10 -10.49
N ARG A 79 0.23 -8.26 -9.21
CA ARG A 79 -1.15 -8.51 -8.74
C ARG A 79 -1.67 -7.44 -7.80
N THR A 80 -0.80 -6.59 -7.26
CA THR A 80 -1.13 -5.71 -6.15
C THR A 80 -0.42 -4.38 -6.30
N GLU A 81 -1.19 -3.29 -6.22
CA GLU A 81 -0.64 -1.95 -6.16
C GLU A 81 -0.12 -1.66 -4.75
N VAL A 82 1.13 -1.22 -4.66
CA VAL A 82 1.81 -0.94 -3.39
C VAL A 82 2.32 0.50 -3.39
N ALA A 83 2.17 1.17 -2.26
CA ALA A 83 2.55 2.57 -2.09
C ALA A 83 4.04 2.76 -1.76
N LEU A 84 4.68 1.74 -1.21
CA LEU A 84 6.11 1.75 -0.84
C LEU A 84 6.64 0.31 -0.73
N VAL A 85 7.89 0.10 -1.11
CA VAL A 85 8.60 -1.17 -0.87
C VAL A 85 9.77 -0.97 0.10
N LEU A 86 9.86 -1.83 1.10
CA LEU A 86 11.02 -1.95 2.00
C LEU A 86 11.78 -3.21 1.61
N ILE A 87 13.06 -3.08 1.24
CA ILE A 87 13.86 -4.21 0.77
C ILE A 87 15.02 -4.44 1.73
N ASP A 88 14.99 -5.56 2.46
CA ASP A 88 16.13 -6.00 3.25
C ASP A 88 17.10 -6.84 2.42
N LEU A 89 18.33 -6.34 2.24
CA LEU A 89 19.37 -7.03 1.49
C LEU A 89 19.96 -8.23 2.25
N SER A 90 19.59 -8.45 3.50
CA SER A 90 20.12 -9.52 4.34
C SER A 90 19.82 -10.89 3.71
N GLY A 91 20.85 -11.50 3.13
CA GLY A 91 20.74 -12.82 2.50
C GLY A 91 20.02 -12.81 1.15
N LEU A 92 19.81 -11.66 0.52
CA LEU A 92 19.46 -11.57 -0.90
C LEU A 92 20.72 -11.55 -1.76
N ASP A 93 20.61 -12.03 -2.99
CA ASP A 93 21.69 -11.96 -3.99
C ASP A 93 21.58 -10.68 -4.83
N GLU A 94 22.44 -10.55 -5.85
CA GLU A 94 22.49 -9.38 -6.71
C GLU A 94 21.24 -9.18 -7.59
N ARG A 95 20.41 -10.23 -7.77
CA ARG A 95 19.18 -10.14 -8.59
C ARG A 95 18.18 -9.15 -8.01
N VAL A 96 18.27 -8.85 -6.71
CA VAL A 96 17.43 -7.83 -6.06
C VAL A 96 17.49 -6.48 -6.79
N TRP A 97 18.63 -6.15 -7.40
CA TRP A 97 18.81 -4.90 -8.13
C TRP A 97 18.02 -4.84 -9.45
N GLU A 98 17.80 -6.00 -10.10
CA GLU A 98 16.89 -6.09 -11.25
C GLU A 98 15.45 -5.77 -10.81
N GLY A 99 15.04 -6.27 -9.64
CA GLY A 99 13.76 -5.91 -9.02
C GLY A 99 13.66 -4.41 -8.69
N CYS A 100 14.72 -3.81 -8.13
CA CYS A 100 14.80 -2.37 -7.87
C CYS A 100 14.68 -1.54 -9.15
N GLU A 101 15.30 -1.98 -10.24
CA GLU A 101 15.20 -1.31 -11.54
C GLU A 101 13.77 -1.30 -12.10
N ARG A 102 13.03 -2.40 -11.89
CA ARG A 102 11.62 -2.49 -12.26
C ARG A 102 10.76 -1.57 -11.40
N LEU A 103 10.99 -1.50 -10.08
CA LEU A 103 10.32 -0.57 -9.19
C LEU A 103 10.55 0.88 -9.63
N ARG A 104 11.80 1.23 -9.93
CA ARG A 104 12.19 2.55 -10.44
C ARG A 104 11.45 2.89 -11.73
N THR A 105 11.40 1.96 -12.67
CA THR A 105 10.71 2.14 -13.97
C THR A 105 9.20 2.27 -13.81
N ALA A 106 8.61 1.52 -12.88
CA ALA A 106 7.19 1.59 -12.55
C ALA A 106 6.82 2.80 -11.68
N GLY A 107 7.80 3.59 -11.22
CA GLY A 107 7.59 4.75 -10.35
C GLY A 107 7.21 4.38 -8.91
N VAL A 108 7.36 3.11 -8.51
CA VAL A 108 7.06 2.64 -7.15
C VAL A 108 8.23 3.00 -6.24
N PRO A 109 8.04 3.84 -5.20
CA PRO A 109 9.12 4.22 -4.31
C PRO A 109 9.57 3.04 -3.47
N PHE A 110 10.88 2.97 -3.19
CA PHE A 110 11.42 1.94 -2.32
C PHE A 110 12.58 2.45 -1.47
N VAL A 111 12.81 1.76 -0.35
CA VAL A 111 13.92 1.99 0.58
C VAL A 111 14.68 0.68 0.78
N VAL A 112 16.00 0.79 0.82
CA VAL A 112 16.90 -0.35 1.04
C VAL A 112 17.28 -0.41 2.52
N ILE A 113 17.27 -1.61 3.10
CA ILE A 113 17.80 -1.91 4.44
C ILE A 113 19.03 -2.78 4.25
N SER A 114 20.19 -2.25 4.61
CA SER A 114 21.48 -2.91 4.45
C SER A 114 21.95 -3.55 5.76
N PRO A 115 22.50 -4.78 5.74
CA PRO A 115 23.07 -5.40 6.94
C PRO A 115 24.35 -4.71 7.45
N ARG A 116 25.00 -3.89 6.61
CA ARG A 116 26.24 -3.18 6.94
C ARG A 116 26.40 -1.92 6.10
N GLN A 117 27.26 -1.02 6.55
CA GLN A 117 27.64 0.14 5.75
C GLN A 117 28.51 -0.33 4.57
N SER A 118 28.16 0.08 3.36
CA SER A 118 28.92 -0.27 2.15
C SER A 118 28.74 0.80 1.07
N ALA A 119 29.84 1.37 0.59
CA ALA A 119 29.83 2.34 -0.50
C ALA A 119 29.20 1.76 -1.78
N ASP A 120 29.39 0.46 -2.04
CA ASP A 120 28.79 -0.23 -3.18
C ASP A 120 27.27 -0.28 -3.06
N VAL A 121 26.75 -0.58 -1.87
CA VAL A 121 25.31 -0.60 -1.62
C VAL A 121 24.71 0.80 -1.78
N TYR A 122 25.38 1.84 -1.28
CA TYR A 122 24.91 3.23 -1.48
C TYR A 122 24.90 3.61 -2.95
N ARG A 123 25.95 3.29 -3.71
CA ARG A 123 26.02 3.57 -5.15
C ARG A 123 24.93 2.83 -5.91
N ALA A 124 24.79 1.52 -5.70
CA ALA A 124 23.77 0.70 -6.34
C ALA A 124 22.36 1.22 -6.00
N SER A 125 22.09 1.52 -4.73
CA SER A 125 20.80 2.08 -4.29
C SER A 125 20.49 3.39 -5.00
N ALA A 126 21.47 4.30 -5.12
CA ALA A 126 21.30 5.57 -5.82
C ALA A 126 21.05 5.38 -7.32
N VAL A 127 21.82 4.52 -8.00
CA VAL A 127 21.66 4.20 -9.42
C VAL A 127 20.26 3.63 -9.70
N HIS A 128 19.77 2.75 -8.83
CA HIS A 128 18.44 2.15 -8.95
C HIS A 128 17.31 3.01 -8.35
N GLY A 129 17.58 4.25 -7.93
CA GLY A 129 16.53 5.19 -7.55
C GLY A 129 15.90 4.95 -6.17
N ALA A 130 16.60 4.28 -5.26
CA ALA A 130 16.14 4.14 -3.88
C ALA A 130 15.92 5.52 -3.24
N ARG A 131 14.84 5.66 -2.46
CA ARG A 131 14.53 6.89 -1.72
C ARG A 131 15.41 7.08 -0.47
N GLY A 132 16.05 6.00 -0.03
CA GLY A 132 16.95 6.01 1.10
C GLY A 132 17.59 4.65 1.35
N VAL A 133 18.62 4.65 2.17
CA VAL A 133 19.31 3.45 2.66
C VAL A 133 19.37 3.51 4.18
N LEU A 134 18.80 2.52 4.84
CA LEU A 134 18.90 2.30 6.27
C LEU A 134 19.94 1.22 6.54
N VAL A 135 20.72 1.34 7.62
CA VAL A 135 21.77 0.38 7.96
C VAL A 135 21.44 -0.28 9.29
N LYS A 136 21.56 -1.61 9.36
CA LYS A 136 21.37 -2.36 10.60
C LYS A 136 22.56 -2.17 11.56
N PRO A 137 22.34 -2.19 12.89
CA PRO A 137 21.04 -2.29 13.55
C PRO A 137 20.26 -0.97 13.46
N LEU A 138 18.97 -1.05 13.11
CA LEU A 138 18.09 0.12 13.02
C LEU A 138 16.96 -0.01 14.04
N ALA A 139 16.56 1.11 14.63
CA ALA A 139 15.44 1.13 15.57
C ALA A 139 14.11 1.12 14.78
N VAL A 140 13.11 0.36 15.24
CA VAL A 140 11.78 0.33 14.61
C VAL A 140 11.20 1.74 14.44
N ARG A 141 11.40 2.64 15.42
CA ARG A 141 10.95 4.04 15.35
C ARG A 141 11.52 4.79 14.14
N GLU A 142 12.77 4.51 13.77
CA GLU A 142 13.47 5.17 12.67
C GLU A 142 12.89 4.72 11.34
N LEU A 143 12.65 3.42 11.18
CA LEU A 143 11.96 2.87 10.01
C LEU A 143 10.55 3.44 9.87
N LEU A 144 9.78 3.49 10.97
CA LEU A 144 8.44 4.08 10.94
C LEU A 144 8.46 5.56 10.55
N ALA A 145 9.43 6.33 11.01
CA ALA A 145 9.57 7.73 10.62
C ALA A 145 9.82 7.89 9.12
N VAL A 146 10.71 7.06 8.54
CA VAL A 146 10.97 7.06 7.10
C VAL A 146 9.74 6.64 6.30
N VAL A 147 9.08 5.55 6.69
CA VAL A 147 7.87 5.06 6.01
C VAL A 147 6.77 6.13 6.03
N LYS A 148 6.49 6.73 7.19
CA LYS A 148 5.48 7.79 7.31
C LYS A 148 5.82 9.02 6.48
N GLY A 149 7.10 9.43 6.47
CA GLY A 149 7.57 10.55 5.66
C GLY A 149 7.35 10.32 4.16
N LEU A 150 7.63 9.11 3.68
CA LEU A 150 7.46 8.76 2.27
C LEU A 150 5.99 8.58 1.86
N LEU A 151 5.14 8.08 2.77
CA LEU A 151 3.71 7.93 2.50
C LEU A 151 2.91 9.23 2.68
N GLY A 152 3.45 10.19 3.44
CA GLY A 152 2.77 11.42 3.84
C GLY A 152 3.27 12.70 3.17
N GLY A 153 4.24 12.63 2.27
CA GLY A 153 4.73 13.78 1.52
C GLY A 153 3.82 14.10 0.32
N ASP A 154 2.94 15.08 0.50
CA ASP A 154 2.33 15.91 -0.56
C ASP A 154 3.09 17.25 -0.62
#